data_AF-Q4CXZ0-F1
#
_entry.id   AF-Q4CXZ0-F1
#
_cell.length_a   1.000
_cell.length_b   1.000
_cell.length_c   1.000
_cell.angle_alpha   90.00
_cell.angle_beta   90.00
_cell.angle_gamma   90.00
#
_symmetry.space_group_name_H-M   'P 1'
#
loop_
_entity.id
_entity.type
_entity.pdbx_description
1 polymer ?
#
loop_
_entity_poly.entity_id
_entity_poly.type
_entity_poly.pdbx_seq_one_letter_code
_entity_poly.pdbx_strand_id
1 'polypeptide(L)'
;MLALVPLNCLYLFWEEDEGIIWGGLEETEGAEGTNMEDAVTLSATLRRASPLTRRRALVILFALRGVAKKSDMTLSLTSITTALEFSMAGRPARFLFATGGHASVLRSHDRGGTWRIAYRVKGTSNDHMEEGVPPSDKMVTMEDIAKFLPSSESAKGQKWYLASECSATELKTQISHVTALDSMLAVCGSRAFLAVSVDRGMSFFCVKEEDIHSFIKDEPSASCESWQIDGVAFLSDQLLMFFSKNSLFSIELIHHHHKQQQQQFGVVAFGRVRLVKKFAVPVGCLKTFSQSGKFMCELFVSTKGLLHYSSDGGQSFLTFPHKIGIIRAIEPLDIVLRRREVPQLPNLLLTHMQSAATEETKSIKTGKYIYRAISRRDSVEEKDDGKQNVVDSGNWVTTGAFPYCSENVHYRVFLVGGIGTSILPYDYTALLFIAATLNDSNGRIGLLGSLAESVDYIPYVRSGAAEPISIALCRRPGSKGCVFARSNASGVSLSSDMGRSWTTPTQAYTVAVIAMDGGEFVCCNRRNVVSNIHGDSREVHSIPADLRVPYLTDAAVML
;
A
#
# COMPACT_ATOMS: atom_id res chain seq x y z
N MET A 1 39.42 6.92 5.67
CA MET A 1 39.83 8.31 5.99
C MET A 1 38.70 9.24 5.55
N LEU A 2 37.60 9.29 6.30
CA LEU A 2 36.38 9.98 5.87
C LEU A 2 36.32 11.38 6.49
N ALA A 3 36.25 12.38 5.61
CA ALA A 3 36.34 13.79 5.94
C ALA A 3 35.13 14.25 6.76
N LEU A 4 35.40 14.90 7.90
CA LEU A 4 34.45 15.75 8.61
C LEU A 4 33.86 16.75 7.61
N VAL A 5 32.54 16.71 7.42
CA VAL A 5 31.82 17.66 6.56
C VAL A 5 31.14 18.70 7.44
N PRO A 6 31.81 19.83 7.76
CA PRO A 6 31.12 20.98 8.30
C PRO A 6 30.33 21.64 7.17
N LEU A 7 29.01 21.44 7.20
CA LEU A 7 28.07 22.51 6.89
C LEU A 7 27.91 23.27 8.21
N ASN A 8 27.94 24.60 8.24
CA ASN A 8 27.98 25.41 9.47
C ASN A 8 26.84 25.13 10.49
N CYS A 9 25.93 24.22 10.18
CA CYS A 9 24.82 23.78 11.02
C CYS A 9 24.69 22.24 11.17
N LEU A 10 25.49 21.41 10.48
CA LEU A 10 25.38 19.94 10.57
C LEU A 10 26.74 19.25 10.41
N TYR A 11 27.13 18.45 11.41
CA TYR A 11 28.24 17.50 11.30
C TYR A 11 27.72 16.15 10.83
N LEU A 12 28.18 15.71 9.66
CA LEU A 12 27.97 14.36 9.12
C LEU A 12 29.11 13.45 9.56
N PHE A 13 28.84 12.48 10.41
CA PHE A 13 29.74 11.35 10.67
C PHE A 13 29.30 10.15 9.83
N TRP A 14 30.24 9.57 9.10
CA TRP A 14 30.06 8.29 8.40
C TRP A 14 30.99 7.27 9.06
N GLU A 15 30.40 6.27 9.70
CA GLU A 15 31.12 5.09 10.18
C GLU A 15 30.74 3.92 9.28
N GLU A 16 31.73 3.15 8.80
CA GLU A 16 31.54 2.12 7.77
C GLU A 16 30.54 1.03 8.18
N ASP A 17 30.34 0.81 9.49
CA ASP A 17 29.47 -0.25 10.02
C ASP A 17 28.20 0.23 10.75
N GLU A 18 28.11 1.50 11.20
CA GLU A 18 26.95 1.97 12.01
C GLU A 18 26.10 3.10 11.38
N GLY A 19 26.43 3.54 10.16
CA GLY A 19 25.62 4.51 9.43
C GLY A 19 25.86 5.97 9.83
N ILE A 20 24.95 6.85 9.41
CA ILE A 20 25.13 8.31 9.52
C ILE A 20 24.74 8.79 10.93
N ILE A 21 25.69 9.37 11.66
CA ILE A 21 25.47 10.05 12.94
C ILE A 21 25.52 11.57 12.70
N TRP A 22 24.50 12.29 13.15
CA TRP A 22 24.37 13.74 12.99
C TRP A 22 24.69 14.43 14.33
N GLY A 23 25.69 15.32 14.34
CA GLY A 23 26.08 16.12 15.52
C GLY A 23 25.59 17.57 15.43
N GLY A 24 25.09 18.10 16.56
CA GLY A 24 24.36 19.37 16.70
C GLY A 24 25.16 20.68 16.69
N LEU A 25 24.41 21.78 16.57
CA LEU A 25 24.82 23.19 16.44
C LEU A 25 25.21 23.88 17.75
N GLU A 26 26.07 24.91 17.64
CA GLU A 26 26.21 26.01 18.60
C GLU A 26 24.99 26.94 18.56
N GLU A 27 24.57 27.38 19.76
CA GLU A 27 23.37 28.12 20.12
C GLU A 27 23.19 29.41 19.31
N THR A 28 22.08 29.53 18.57
CA THR A 28 21.59 30.83 18.07
C THR A 28 20.09 30.92 18.33
N GLU A 29 19.76 31.71 19.36
CA GLU A 29 18.45 31.86 19.97
C GLU A 29 17.36 32.27 18.97
N GLY A 30 16.24 31.51 18.96
CA GLY A 30 14.92 32.00 18.51
C GLY A 30 14.22 31.23 17.38
N ALA A 31 14.92 30.39 16.61
CA ALA A 31 14.33 29.60 15.51
C ALA A 31 14.55 28.06 15.65
N GLU A 32 14.91 27.60 16.84
CA GLU A 32 15.51 26.27 17.06
C GLU A 32 14.53 25.09 16.97
N GLY A 33 13.24 25.28 17.30
CA GLY A 33 12.28 24.16 17.41
C GLY A 33 12.01 23.43 16.09
N THR A 34 11.73 24.16 15.01
CA THR A 34 11.40 23.57 13.70
C THR A 34 12.62 22.99 13.00
N ASN A 35 13.79 23.64 13.14
CA ASN A 35 15.02 23.18 12.51
C ASN A 35 15.52 21.85 13.10
N MET A 36 15.35 21.63 14.40
CA MET A 36 15.75 20.37 15.03
C MET A 36 14.86 19.20 14.57
N GLU A 37 13.54 19.42 14.47
CA GLU A 37 12.61 18.39 14.01
C GLU A 37 12.88 17.97 12.56
N ASP A 38 13.19 18.93 11.68
CA ASP A 38 13.58 18.67 10.29
C ASP A 38 14.86 17.83 10.20
N ALA A 39 15.88 18.15 11.00
CA ALA A 39 17.16 17.43 11.00
C ALA A 39 17.00 15.99 11.52
N VAL A 40 16.24 15.80 12.60
CA VAL A 40 15.94 14.46 13.15
C VAL A 40 15.14 13.63 12.15
N THR A 41 14.13 14.23 11.51
CA THR A 41 13.30 13.56 10.51
C THR A 41 14.12 13.16 9.29
N LEU A 42 15.00 14.04 8.82
CA LEU A 42 15.90 13.76 7.70
C LEU A 42 16.89 12.65 8.04
N SER A 43 17.51 12.72 9.23
CA SER A 43 18.41 11.70 9.75
C SER A 43 17.76 10.32 9.81
N ALA A 44 16.57 10.24 10.42
CA ALA A 44 15.80 8.99 10.50
C ALA A 44 15.41 8.46 9.12
N THR A 45 15.06 9.35 8.20
CA THR A 45 14.73 8.99 6.81
C THR A 45 15.94 8.43 6.07
N LEU A 46 17.11 9.07 6.19
CA LEU A 46 18.35 8.59 5.56
C LEU A 46 18.87 7.30 6.17
N ARG A 47 18.74 7.10 7.48
CA ARG A 47 19.10 5.82 8.13
C ARG A 47 18.29 4.66 7.59
N ARG A 48 17.00 4.88 7.31
CA ARG A 48 16.09 3.88 6.75
C ARG A 48 16.21 3.72 5.23
N ALA A 49 16.78 4.70 4.54
CA ALA A 49 16.94 4.72 3.10
C ALA A 49 17.89 3.62 2.60
N SER A 50 17.71 3.20 1.35
CA SER A 50 18.51 2.14 0.74
C SER A 50 19.95 2.59 0.60
N PRO A 51 20.93 1.66 0.51
CA PRO A 51 22.31 2.03 0.23
C PRO A 51 22.44 2.91 -1.02
N LEU A 52 21.64 2.64 -2.06
CA LEU A 52 21.59 3.45 -3.28
C LEU A 52 21.02 4.85 -3.05
N THR A 53 19.93 4.98 -2.30
CA THR A 53 19.35 6.29 -1.94
C THR A 53 20.30 7.09 -1.06
N ARG A 54 20.92 6.46 -0.04
CA ARG A 54 21.92 7.11 0.82
C ARG A 54 23.10 7.64 0.01
N ARG A 55 23.65 6.83 -0.89
CA ARG A 55 24.77 7.24 -1.76
C ARG A 55 24.39 8.44 -2.64
N ARG A 56 23.17 8.50 -3.16
CA ARG A 56 22.69 9.64 -3.95
C ARG A 56 22.52 10.90 -3.12
N ALA A 57 21.90 10.77 -1.96
CA ALA A 57 21.74 11.87 -1.01
C ALA A 57 23.11 12.50 -0.68
N LEU A 58 24.12 11.67 -0.41
CA LEU A 58 25.49 12.15 -0.18
C LEU A 58 26.09 12.89 -1.38
N VAL A 59 25.96 12.35 -2.60
CA VAL A 59 26.49 12.99 -3.81
C VAL A 59 25.85 14.37 -4.01
N ILE A 60 24.55 14.49 -3.73
CA ILE A 60 23.82 15.75 -3.85
C ILE A 60 24.22 16.73 -2.76
N LEU A 61 24.36 16.28 -1.51
CA LEU A 61 24.88 17.12 -0.43
C LEU A 61 26.28 17.65 -0.76
N PHE A 62 27.14 16.81 -1.31
CA PHE A 62 28.47 17.22 -1.76
C PHE A 62 28.41 18.27 -2.87
N ALA A 63 27.54 18.07 -3.87
CA ALA A 63 27.34 19.01 -4.96
C ALA A 63 26.76 20.36 -4.50
N LEU A 64 25.72 20.32 -3.66
CA LEU A 64 25.09 21.50 -3.06
C LEU A 64 26.10 22.33 -2.27
N ARG A 65 26.95 21.67 -1.46
CA ARG A 65 28.04 22.32 -0.75
C ARG A 65 29.04 22.98 -1.70
N GLY A 66 29.41 22.30 -2.79
CA GLY A 66 30.32 22.86 -3.80
C GLY A 66 29.75 24.14 -4.44
N VAL A 67 28.45 24.14 -4.76
CA VAL A 67 27.75 25.31 -5.32
C VAL A 67 27.64 26.44 -4.31
N ALA A 68 27.26 26.11 -3.06
CA ALA A 68 27.15 27.06 -1.96
C ALA A 68 28.48 27.77 -1.70
N LYS A 69 29.59 27.03 -1.61
CA LYS A 69 30.94 27.59 -1.45
C LYS A 69 31.37 28.46 -2.63
N LYS A 70 31.07 28.05 -3.85
CA LYS A 70 31.44 28.82 -5.06
C LYS A 70 30.66 30.13 -5.18
N SER A 71 29.45 30.16 -4.66
CA SER A 71 28.52 31.28 -4.81
C SER A 71 28.41 32.14 -3.54
N ASP A 72 29.18 31.82 -2.49
CA ASP A 72 29.07 32.40 -1.15
C ASP A 72 27.62 32.42 -0.62
N MET A 73 26.89 31.33 -0.87
CA MET A 73 25.49 31.19 -0.48
C MET A 73 25.36 30.25 0.72
N THR A 74 24.56 30.64 1.71
CA THR A 74 24.11 29.76 2.79
C THR A 74 22.84 29.03 2.38
N LEU A 75 22.88 27.70 2.33
CA LEU A 75 21.69 26.89 2.07
C LEU A 75 20.90 26.69 3.37
N SER A 76 19.59 27.00 3.33
CA SER A 76 18.70 26.68 4.45
C SER A 76 18.51 25.16 4.59
N LEU A 77 18.21 24.69 5.80
CA LEU A 77 17.89 23.29 6.06
C LEU A 77 16.70 22.82 5.20
N THR A 78 15.64 23.64 5.11
CA THR A 78 14.49 23.35 4.26
C THR A 78 14.86 23.15 2.79
N SER A 79 15.79 23.97 2.25
CA SER A 79 16.28 23.80 0.88
C SER A 79 17.07 22.50 0.70
N ILE A 80 17.88 22.11 1.68
CA ILE A 80 18.64 20.86 1.69
C ILE A 80 17.67 19.67 1.74
N THR A 81 16.72 19.68 2.69
CA THR A 81 15.71 18.63 2.84
C THR A 81 14.89 18.48 1.57
N THR A 82 14.42 19.59 1.00
CA THR A 82 13.68 19.60 -0.28
C THR A 82 14.52 18.98 -1.40
N ALA A 83 15.78 19.39 -1.56
CA ALA A 83 16.65 18.85 -2.59
C ALA A 83 16.91 17.34 -2.42
N LEU A 84 17.03 16.89 -1.17
CA LEU A 84 17.19 15.48 -0.83
C LEU A 84 15.92 14.69 -1.12
N GLU A 85 14.75 15.16 -0.72
CA GLU A 85 13.47 14.52 -1.04
C GLU A 85 13.27 14.35 -2.56
N PHE A 86 13.62 15.37 -3.35
CA PHE A 86 13.61 15.30 -4.82
C PHE A 86 14.59 14.29 -5.40
N SER A 87 15.62 13.91 -4.64
CA SER A 87 16.62 12.94 -5.09
C SER A 87 16.27 11.49 -4.83
N MET A 88 15.39 11.24 -3.86
CA MET A 88 14.99 9.89 -3.48
C MET A 88 14.06 9.32 -4.57
N ALA A 89 14.42 8.15 -5.09
CA ALA A 89 13.55 7.42 -6.02
C ALA A 89 12.47 6.69 -5.21
N GLY A 90 11.50 7.45 -4.69
CA GLY A 90 10.51 6.98 -3.72
C GLY A 90 10.83 7.42 -2.29
N ARG A 91 9.87 7.26 -1.37
CA ARG A 91 10.06 7.55 0.05
C ARG A 91 10.62 6.32 0.78
N PRO A 92 11.66 6.46 1.61
CA PRO A 92 12.15 5.35 2.43
C PRO A 92 11.08 4.80 3.33
N ALA A 93 10.92 3.47 3.33
CA ALA A 93 9.98 2.80 4.21
C ALA A 93 10.28 3.11 5.68
N ARG A 94 9.26 3.56 6.41
CA ARG A 94 9.30 3.71 7.87
C ARG A 94 9.26 2.36 8.55
N PHE A 95 8.28 1.55 8.15
CA PHE A 95 8.06 0.21 8.67
C PHE A 95 7.55 -0.70 7.57
N LEU A 96 7.98 -1.95 7.62
CA LEU A 96 7.38 -3.05 6.88
C LEU A 96 6.47 -3.81 7.85
N PHE A 97 5.22 -4.02 7.45
CA PHE A 97 4.26 -4.84 8.19
C PHE A 97 3.98 -6.11 7.41
N ALA A 98 3.84 -7.22 8.13
CA ALA A 98 3.42 -8.48 7.54
C ALA A 98 2.39 -9.16 8.44
N THR A 99 1.36 -9.74 7.85
CA THR A 99 0.41 -10.57 8.56
C THR A 99 0.86 -12.02 8.46
N GLY A 100 0.56 -12.82 9.47
CA GLY A 100 0.96 -14.22 9.49
C GLY A 100 0.01 -15.13 10.24
N GLY A 101 0.36 -16.41 10.20
CA GLY A 101 -0.33 -17.47 10.92
C GLY A 101 -0.50 -17.15 12.41
N HIS A 102 -1.51 -17.79 13.03
CA HIS A 102 -1.94 -17.47 14.39
C HIS A 102 -2.37 -16.01 14.56
N ALA A 103 -3.02 -15.43 13.54
CA ALA A 103 -3.58 -14.08 13.54
C ALA A 103 -2.63 -13.03 14.12
N SER A 104 -1.38 -13.06 13.66
CA SER A 104 -0.31 -12.19 14.13
C SER A 104 -0.01 -11.12 13.09
N VAL A 105 0.30 -9.91 13.57
CA VAL A 105 0.86 -8.82 12.78
C VAL A 105 2.28 -8.60 13.25
N LEU A 106 3.21 -8.71 12.31
CA LEU A 106 4.62 -8.46 12.50
C LEU A 106 4.97 -7.06 12.00
N ARG A 107 5.91 -6.42 12.68
CA ARG A 107 6.50 -5.14 12.29
C ARG A 107 8.01 -5.27 12.20
N SER A 108 8.57 -4.72 11.13
CA SER A 108 10.00 -4.55 10.91
C SER A 108 10.32 -3.08 10.65
N HIS A 109 11.44 -2.61 11.20
CA HIS A 109 11.94 -1.24 11.05
C HIS A 109 13.15 -1.15 10.10
N ASP A 110 13.62 -2.30 9.63
CA ASP A 110 14.85 -2.53 8.87
C ASP A 110 14.57 -3.44 7.66
N ARG A 111 13.40 -3.23 7.01
CA ARG A 111 13.03 -3.86 5.72
C ARG A 111 12.93 -5.39 5.75
N GLY A 112 12.67 -5.96 6.91
CA GLY A 112 12.54 -7.39 7.15
C GLY A 112 13.75 -8.03 7.83
N GLY A 113 14.80 -7.26 8.14
CA GLY A 113 15.98 -7.74 8.86
C GLY A 113 15.66 -8.28 10.25
N THR A 114 14.81 -7.56 10.99
CA THR A 114 14.32 -7.92 12.31
C THR A 114 12.82 -7.73 12.40
N TRP A 115 12.17 -8.64 13.12
CA TRP A 115 10.72 -8.67 13.28
C TRP A 115 10.33 -8.63 14.75
N ARG A 116 9.25 -7.93 15.04
CA ARG A 116 8.57 -7.97 16.33
C ARG A 116 7.09 -8.22 16.11
N ILE A 117 6.47 -8.94 17.04
CA ILE A 117 5.01 -9.04 17.07
C ILE A 117 4.47 -7.68 17.48
N ALA A 118 3.76 -7.02 16.57
CA ALA A 118 3.04 -5.79 16.82
C ALA A 118 1.66 -6.09 17.43
N TYR A 119 1.04 -7.18 16.99
CA TYR A 119 -0.28 -7.58 17.46
C TYR A 119 -0.51 -9.08 17.27
N ARG A 120 -1.31 -9.67 18.15
CA ARG A 120 -1.79 -11.04 18.04
C ARG A 120 -3.22 -11.10 18.55
N VAL A 121 -4.14 -11.62 17.75
CA VAL A 121 -5.51 -11.86 18.21
C VAL A 121 -5.46 -12.88 19.34
N LYS A 122 -5.82 -12.46 20.55
CA LYS A 122 -6.07 -13.39 21.64
C LYS A 122 -7.40 -14.06 21.35
N GLY A 123 -7.40 -15.38 21.21
CA GLY A 123 -8.64 -16.12 21.05
C GLY A 123 -9.59 -15.79 22.20
N THR A 124 -10.87 -15.66 21.89
CA THR A 124 -11.93 -15.67 22.90
C THR A 124 -12.07 -17.10 23.45
N SER A 125 -11.03 -17.64 24.08
CA SER A 125 -11.28 -18.69 25.05
C SER A 125 -11.85 -17.95 26.25
N ASN A 126 -13.13 -18.20 26.54
CA ASN A 126 -13.80 -17.79 27.78
C ASN A 126 -13.20 -18.57 28.96
N ASP A 127 -11.87 -18.55 29.11
CA ASP A 127 -11.26 -18.89 30.38
C ASP A 127 -11.38 -17.62 31.19
N HIS A 128 -12.43 -17.61 32.02
CA HIS A 128 -12.59 -16.73 33.17
C HIS A 128 -11.31 -16.78 34.02
N MET A 129 -10.30 -16.02 33.61
CA MET A 129 -9.23 -15.57 34.50
C MET A 129 -9.89 -14.50 35.36
N GLU A 130 -10.20 -14.89 36.59
CA GLU A 130 -10.71 -14.06 37.66
C GLU A 130 -10.04 -12.68 37.67
N GLU A 131 -10.87 -11.65 37.90
CA GLU A 131 -10.53 -10.23 37.99
C GLU A 131 -9.35 -9.99 38.95
N GLY A 132 -8.13 -10.12 38.45
CA GLY A 132 -6.93 -9.56 39.04
C GLY A 132 -6.94 -8.06 38.79
N VAL A 133 -7.39 -7.30 39.79
CA VAL A 133 -7.35 -5.84 39.96
C VAL A 133 -6.35 -5.14 38.99
N PRO A 134 -6.82 -4.18 38.16
CA PRO A 134 -5.96 -3.50 37.20
C PRO A 134 -4.85 -2.72 37.92
N PRO A 135 -3.59 -2.78 37.44
CA PRO A 135 -2.50 -2.07 38.07
C PRO A 135 -2.75 -0.56 37.92
N SER A 136 -2.87 0.10 39.06
CA SER A 136 -3.09 1.53 39.22
C SER A 136 -2.12 2.37 38.38
N ASP A 137 -2.67 3.40 37.72
CA ASP A 137 -2.01 4.49 37.01
C ASP A 137 -0.75 5.03 37.70
N LYS A 138 0.39 4.40 37.46
CA LYS A 138 1.70 5.01 37.68
C LYS A 138 2.51 4.83 36.41
N MET A 139 2.70 5.96 35.72
CA MET A 139 3.53 6.13 34.54
C MET A 139 4.84 5.35 34.70
N VAL A 140 4.97 4.28 33.93
CA VAL A 140 6.14 3.42 33.90
C VAL A 140 7.24 4.19 33.16
N THR A 141 8.16 4.80 33.90
CA THR A 141 9.38 5.37 33.33
C THR A 141 10.29 4.23 32.88
N MET A 142 11.11 4.52 31.85
CA MET A 142 11.94 3.53 31.13
C MET A 142 12.89 2.72 32.03
N GLU A 143 13.15 3.21 33.24
CA GLU A 143 13.96 2.55 34.28
C GLU A 143 13.28 1.31 34.89
N ASP A 144 11.94 1.24 34.91
CA ASP A 144 11.24 0.06 35.43
C ASP A 144 11.25 -1.12 34.45
N ILE A 145 11.44 -0.87 33.14
CA ILE A 145 11.61 -1.94 32.14
C ILE A 145 12.95 -2.67 32.33
N ALA A 146 13.98 -1.97 32.83
CA ALA A 146 15.28 -2.60 33.12
C ALA A 146 15.21 -3.62 34.26
N LYS A 147 14.26 -3.49 35.19
CA LYS A 147 14.04 -4.49 36.26
C LYS A 147 13.43 -5.80 35.75
N PHE A 148 12.89 -5.82 34.53
CA PHE A 148 12.37 -7.03 33.90
C PHE A 148 13.40 -7.76 33.03
N LEU A 149 14.63 -7.24 32.92
CA LEU A 149 15.72 -7.98 32.30
C LEU A 149 16.29 -8.96 33.34
N PRO A 150 16.29 -10.28 33.05
CA PRO A 150 16.64 -11.29 34.03
C PRO A 150 18.11 -11.14 34.43
N SER A 151 18.35 -10.71 35.67
CA SER A 151 19.68 -10.66 36.27
C SER A 151 20.24 -12.07 36.35
N SER A 152 21.27 -12.34 35.58
CA SER A 152 22.04 -13.58 35.58
C SER A 152 22.79 -13.72 36.89
N GLU A 153 22.15 -14.26 37.93
CA GLU A 153 22.78 -14.90 39.10
C GLU A 153 21.73 -15.22 40.17
N SER A 154 20.98 -16.30 40.00
CA SER A 154 20.53 -17.11 41.14
C SER A 154 20.04 -18.48 40.67
N ALA A 155 20.99 -19.40 40.52
CA ALA A 155 20.69 -20.81 40.52
C ALA A 155 20.16 -21.19 41.92
N LYS A 156 18.86 -21.49 42.04
CA LYS A 156 18.27 -22.59 42.82
C LYS A 156 16.78 -22.36 43.02
N GLY A 157 16.00 -23.26 42.42
CA GLY A 157 14.78 -23.75 43.05
C GLY A 157 13.52 -22.92 42.84
N GLN A 158 12.99 -22.90 41.61
CA GLN A 158 11.53 -22.93 41.45
C GLN A 158 11.17 -23.48 40.07
N LYS A 159 10.78 -24.76 40.06
CA LYS A 159 10.12 -25.42 38.93
C LYS A 159 8.77 -24.71 38.70
N TRP A 160 8.76 -23.65 37.92
CA TRP A 160 7.54 -23.14 37.33
C TRP A 160 7.12 -24.12 36.24
N TYR A 161 6.15 -24.96 36.60
CA TYR A 161 5.24 -25.54 35.63
C TYR A 161 4.58 -24.40 34.85
N LEU A 162 4.47 -24.64 33.55
CA LEU A 162 3.60 -24.02 32.53
C LEU A 162 4.40 -23.59 31.29
N ALA A 163 5.18 -24.53 30.75
CA ALA A 163 4.97 -24.87 29.35
C ALA A 163 3.58 -25.53 29.25
N SER A 164 2.53 -24.73 29.47
CA SER A 164 1.24 -25.02 28.89
C SER A 164 1.55 -24.98 27.40
N GLU A 165 1.72 -26.17 26.83
CA GLU A 165 1.60 -26.35 25.41
C GLU A 165 0.31 -25.62 25.06
N CYS A 166 0.46 -24.42 24.47
CA CYS A 166 -0.57 -23.91 23.59
C CYS A 166 -0.69 -25.01 22.56
N SER A 167 -1.60 -25.94 22.83
CA SER A 167 -2.10 -26.85 21.82
C SER A 167 -2.33 -25.96 20.61
N ALA A 168 -1.86 -26.38 19.46
CA ALA A 168 -2.09 -25.69 18.19
C ALA A 168 -3.59 -25.77 17.81
N THR A 169 -4.48 -25.70 18.81
CA THR A 169 -5.91 -25.50 18.68
C THR A 169 -6.07 -24.22 17.89
N GLU A 170 -6.41 -24.46 16.63
CA GLU A 170 -6.68 -23.52 15.57
C GLU A 170 -7.29 -22.25 16.14
N LEU A 171 -6.49 -21.18 16.17
CA LEU A 171 -7.05 -19.84 16.30
C LEU A 171 -8.02 -19.70 15.11
N LYS A 172 -9.33 -19.74 15.41
CA LYS A 172 -10.40 -19.70 14.40
C LYS A 172 -10.32 -18.44 13.53
N THR A 173 -9.73 -17.37 14.08
CA THR A 173 -9.48 -16.11 13.39
C THR A 173 -8.12 -16.15 12.70
N GLN A 174 -8.07 -15.70 11.46
CA GLN A 174 -6.86 -15.51 10.67
C GLN A 174 -6.86 -14.08 10.11
N ILE A 175 -5.68 -13.46 10.08
CA ILE A 175 -5.49 -12.16 9.43
C ILE A 175 -4.92 -12.44 8.03
N SER A 176 -5.65 -12.00 7.01
CA SER A 176 -5.32 -12.26 5.60
C SER A 176 -4.87 -11.03 4.84
N HIS A 177 -5.21 -9.82 5.32
CA HIS A 177 -4.85 -8.58 4.64
C HIS A 177 -4.30 -7.54 5.60
N VAL A 178 -3.39 -6.72 5.08
CA VAL A 178 -2.89 -5.52 5.75
C VAL A 178 -2.78 -4.35 4.78
N THR A 179 -3.10 -3.17 5.27
CA THR A 179 -2.94 -1.92 4.51
C THR A 179 -2.46 -0.81 5.43
N ALA A 180 -1.71 0.13 4.88
CA ALA A 180 -1.13 1.24 5.62
C ALA A 180 -1.45 2.58 4.93
N LEU A 181 -1.67 3.61 5.73
CA LEU A 181 -1.76 5.01 5.29
C LEU A 181 -1.09 5.89 6.35
N ASP A 182 -0.03 6.59 5.97
CA ASP A 182 0.75 7.48 6.84
C ASP A 182 1.20 6.82 8.16
N SER A 183 0.51 7.06 9.27
CA SER A 183 0.80 6.43 10.58
C SER A 183 -0.22 5.36 10.99
N MET A 184 -1.20 5.09 10.13
CA MET A 184 -2.28 4.15 10.39
C MET A 184 -2.04 2.82 9.70
N LEU A 185 -2.54 1.77 10.32
CA LEU A 185 -2.51 0.40 9.81
C LEU A 185 -3.90 -0.22 10.02
N ALA A 186 -4.43 -0.88 9.00
CA ALA A 186 -5.64 -1.67 9.13
C ALA A 186 -5.34 -3.11 8.73
N VAL A 187 -5.94 -4.04 9.45
CA VAL A 187 -5.81 -5.48 9.22
C VAL A 187 -7.18 -6.13 9.24
N CYS A 188 -7.40 -7.09 8.35
CA CYS A 188 -8.66 -7.81 8.30
C CYS A 188 -8.47 -9.29 7.95
N GLY A 189 -9.53 -10.08 8.14
CA GLY A 189 -9.54 -11.48 7.71
C GLY A 189 -10.79 -12.25 8.08
N SER A 190 -10.61 -13.48 8.56
CA SER A 190 -11.72 -14.41 8.83
C SER A 190 -12.54 -13.99 10.05
N ARG A 191 -13.77 -14.50 10.14
CA ARG A 191 -14.78 -14.17 11.16
C ARG A 191 -15.10 -12.68 11.24
N ALA A 192 -15.13 -12.02 10.08
CA ALA A 192 -15.32 -10.58 9.97
C ALA A 192 -14.34 -9.74 10.82
N PHE A 193 -13.15 -10.27 11.10
CA PHE A 193 -12.15 -9.56 11.91
C PHE A 193 -11.66 -8.32 11.16
N LEU A 194 -11.72 -7.18 11.84
CA LEU A 194 -11.20 -5.90 11.38
C LEU A 194 -10.62 -5.13 12.57
N ALA A 195 -9.37 -4.70 12.45
CA ALA A 195 -8.72 -3.88 13.46
C ALA A 195 -7.91 -2.75 12.82
N VAL A 196 -7.83 -1.63 13.53
CA VAL A 196 -7.10 -0.43 13.11
C VAL A 196 -6.14 0.01 14.21
N SER A 197 -4.94 0.37 13.81
CA SER A 197 -3.96 1.11 14.61
C SER A 197 -3.79 2.49 14.01
N VAL A 198 -3.77 3.52 14.84
CA VAL A 198 -3.50 4.92 14.43
C VAL A 198 -2.16 5.43 14.97
N ASP A 199 -1.37 4.54 15.57
CA ASP A 199 -0.09 4.82 16.25
C ASP A 199 1.04 3.92 15.76
N ARG A 200 1.06 3.62 14.45
CA ARG A 200 2.12 2.88 13.77
C ARG A 200 2.25 1.42 14.24
N GLY A 201 1.10 0.79 14.47
CA GLY A 201 0.98 -0.60 14.91
C GLY A 201 1.40 -0.82 16.36
N MET A 202 1.30 0.19 17.22
CA MET A 202 1.61 0.05 18.66
C MET A 202 0.38 -0.44 19.44
N SER A 203 -0.80 0.08 19.12
CA SER A 203 -2.07 -0.36 19.66
C SER A 203 -3.09 -0.61 18.53
N PHE A 204 -3.93 -1.63 18.71
CA PHE A 204 -4.95 -2.00 17.75
C PHE A 204 -6.32 -2.00 18.43
N PHE A 205 -7.27 -1.35 17.77
CA PHE A 205 -8.67 -1.31 18.17
C PHE A 205 -9.45 -2.18 17.20
N CYS A 206 -10.20 -3.13 17.75
CA CYS A 206 -11.00 -4.06 16.95
C CYS A 206 -12.41 -3.52 16.78
N VAL A 207 -12.96 -3.62 15.58
CA VAL A 207 -14.39 -3.42 15.36
C VAL A 207 -15.13 -4.59 16.00
N LYS A 208 -16.24 -4.33 16.69
CA LYS A 208 -17.04 -5.42 17.27
C LYS A 208 -17.63 -6.26 16.16
N GLU A 209 -17.55 -7.58 16.30
CA GLU A 209 -18.09 -8.54 15.33
C GLU A 209 -19.55 -8.19 14.99
N GLU A 210 -20.36 -7.88 16.01
CA GLU A 210 -21.77 -7.52 15.95
C GLU A 210 -22.07 -6.38 14.97
N ASP A 211 -21.20 -5.35 14.95
CA ASP A 211 -21.37 -4.15 14.15
C ASP A 211 -21.22 -4.46 12.66
N ILE A 212 -20.35 -5.41 12.31
CA ILE A 212 -20.12 -5.84 10.94
C ILE A 212 -21.15 -6.92 10.54
N HIS A 213 -21.45 -7.84 11.46
CA HIS A 213 -22.35 -8.97 11.28
C HIS A 213 -23.75 -8.57 10.84
N SER A 214 -24.25 -7.44 11.35
CA SER A 214 -25.56 -6.91 10.94
C SER A 214 -25.64 -6.58 9.44
N PHE A 215 -24.51 -6.39 8.75
CA PHE A 215 -24.44 -6.05 7.33
C PHE A 215 -23.98 -7.20 6.43
N ILE A 216 -23.16 -8.14 6.92
CA ILE A 216 -22.60 -9.24 6.11
C ILE A 216 -23.56 -10.43 6.00
N LYS A 217 -24.66 -10.48 6.78
CA LYS A 217 -25.68 -11.54 6.70
C LYS A 217 -26.36 -11.60 5.32
N ASP A 218 -25.74 -12.32 4.40
CA ASP A 218 -26.40 -12.94 3.26
C ASP A 218 -26.81 -14.37 3.71
N GLU A 219 -28.11 -14.55 3.92
CA GLU A 219 -28.83 -15.75 4.38
C GLU A 219 -28.80 -16.12 5.87
N PRO A 220 -29.98 -16.45 6.47
CA PRO A 220 -30.12 -16.80 7.89
C PRO A 220 -29.48 -18.13 8.32
N SER A 221 -28.88 -18.88 7.40
CA SER A 221 -28.30 -20.22 7.65
C SER A 221 -26.77 -20.27 7.61
N ALA A 222 -26.07 -19.20 7.21
CA ALA A 222 -24.62 -19.19 7.20
C ALA A 222 -24.07 -19.08 8.63
N SER A 223 -23.36 -20.12 9.08
CA SER A 223 -22.61 -20.04 10.34
C SER A 223 -21.57 -18.92 10.24
N CYS A 224 -21.39 -18.22 11.36
CA CYS A 224 -20.45 -17.10 11.50
C CYS A 224 -18.99 -17.46 11.12
N GLU A 225 -18.66 -18.75 11.17
CA GLU A 225 -17.34 -19.29 10.82
C GLU A 225 -16.97 -19.08 9.35
N SER A 226 -17.93 -18.78 8.48
CA SER A 226 -17.72 -18.60 7.03
C SER A 226 -17.48 -17.15 6.57
N TRP A 227 -17.51 -16.17 7.47
CA TRP A 227 -17.50 -14.76 7.07
C TRP A 227 -16.08 -14.23 6.97
N GLN A 228 -15.71 -13.70 5.81
CA GLN A 228 -14.37 -13.22 5.52
C GLN A 228 -14.42 -11.81 4.98
N ILE A 229 -13.57 -10.93 5.52
CA ILE A 229 -13.28 -9.64 4.90
C ILE A 229 -12.09 -9.86 3.96
N ASP A 230 -12.35 -9.71 2.68
CA ASP A 230 -11.46 -10.10 1.58
C ASP A 230 -10.50 -8.96 1.15
N GLY A 231 -10.62 -7.80 1.77
CA GLY A 231 -9.66 -6.71 1.61
C GLY A 231 -10.11 -5.42 2.27
N VAL A 232 -9.13 -4.55 2.51
CA VAL A 232 -9.27 -3.30 3.25
C VAL A 232 -8.34 -2.23 2.67
N ALA A 233 -8.79 -0.98 2.66
CA ALA A 233 -8.00 0.17 2.22
C ALA A 233 -8.45 1.45 2.91
N PHE A 234 -7.51 2.31 3.27
CA PHE A 234 -7.83 3.65 3.77
C PHE A 234 -8.17 4.58 2.61
N LEU A 235 -9.29 5.29 2.74
CA LEU A 235 -9.68 6.34 1.81
C LEU A 235 -9.27 7.72 2.31
N SER A 236 -9.19 7.90 3.62
CA SER A 236 -8.56 9.04 4.30
C SER A 236 -8.16 8.61 5.72
N ASP A 237 -7.68 9.55 6.52
CA ASP A 237 -7.50 9.40 7.96
C ASP A 237 -8.80 9.12 8.73
N GLN A 238 -9.94 9.49 8.17
CA GLN A 238 -11.25 9.39 8.80
C GLN A 238 -12.14 8.30 8.17
N LEU A 239 -11.72 7.66 7.10
CA LEU A 239 -12.57 6.72 6.37
C LEU A 239 -11.81 5.49 5.91
N LEU A 240 -12.27 4.34 6.37
CA LEU A 240 -11.77 3.03 6.00
C LEU A 240 -12.79 2.31 5.13
N MET A 241 -12.32 1.73 4.04
CA MET A 241 -13.12 0.92 3.12
C MET A 241 -12.73 -0.55 3.28
N PHE A 242 -13.70 -1.44 3.24
CA PHE A 242 -13.46 -2.87 3.21
C PHE A 242 -14.52 -3.58 2.40
N PHE A 243 -14.24 -4.79 1.93
CA PHE A 243 -15.21 -5.57 1.17
C PHE A 243 -15.29 -7.02 1.63
N SER A 244 -16.45 -7.62 1.40
CA SER A 244 -16.70 -9.04 1.58
C SER A 244 -17.53 -9.52 0.40
N LYS A 245 -17.06 -10.57 -0.27
CA LYS A 245 -17.71 -11.13 -1.48
C LYS A 245 -18.00 -10.03 -2.52
N ASN A 246 -19.26 -9.66 -2.72
CA ASN A 246 -19.71 -8.67 -3.70
C ASN A 246 -20.15 -7.34 -3.07
N SER A 247 -19.88 -7.10 -1.80
CA SER A 247 -20.34 -5.91 -1.08
C SER A 247 -19.17 -5.07 -0.58
N LEU A 248 -19.22 -3.77 -0.86
CA LEU A 248 -18.25 -2.79 -0.40
C LEU A 248 -18.86 -1.95 0.73
N PHE A 249 -18.11 -1.84 1.81
CA PHE A 249 -18.51 -1.15 3.03
C PHE A 249 -17.54 -0.02 3.33
N SER A 250 -18.03 0.92 4.13
CA SER A 250 -17.24 2.00 4.72
C SER A 250 -17.46 2.03 6.23
N ILE A 251 -16.43 2.44 6.96
CA ILE A 251 -16.48 2.70 8.38
C ILE A 251 -15.71 3.99 8.67
N GLU A 252 -16.35 4.89 9.40
CA GLU A 252 -15.77 6.15 9.83
C GLU A 252 -14.81 5.90 10.99
N LEU A 253 -13.64 6.54 10.96
CA LEU A 253 -12.63 6.52 12.01
C LEU A 253 -12.72 7.84 12.77
N ILE A 254 -13.21 7.76 14.00
CA ILE A 254 -13.43 8.91 14.86
C ILE A 254 -12.20 9.06 15.77
N HIS A 255 -11.41 10.09 15.50
CA HIS A 255 -10.28 10.48 16.33
C HIS A 255 -10.78 11.39 17.45
N HIS A 256 -10.56 10.99 18.71
CA HIS A 256 -10.91 11.83 19.85
C HIS A 256 -9.90 12.98 20.00
N HIS A 257 -9.98 13.99 19.14
CA HIS A 257 -9.32 15.27 19.32
C HIS A 257 -10.11 16.14 20.32
N HIS A 258 -10.33 15.66 21.55
CA HIS A 258 -11.03 16.47 22.54
C HIS A 258 -10.11 17.59 23.03
N LYS A 259 -10.52 18.84 22.80
CA LYS A 259 -9.69 20.04 22.97
C LYS A 259 -9.21 20.35 24.40
N GLN A 260 -9.58 19.60 25.46
CA GLN A 260 -9.25 20.05 26.83
C GLN A 260 -8.93 18.99 27.90
N GLN A 261 -8.91 17.69 27.61
CA GLN A 261 -8.44 16.70 28.58
C GLN A 261 -7.57 15.66 27.88
N GLN A 262 -6.40 15.44 28.47
CA GLN A 262 -5.29 14.54 28.06
C GLN A 262 -5.58 13.72 26.81
N GLN A 263 -4.96 14.10 25.69
CA GLN A 263 -4.98 13.33 24.45
C GLN A 263 -4.61 11.87 24.77
N GLN A 264 -5.58 10.96 24.71
CA GLN A 264 -5.27 9.54 24.72
C GLN A 264 -4.66 9.20 23.38
N PHE A 265 -3.33 9.32 23.33
CA PHE A 265 -2.54 9.05 22.13
C PHE A 265 -2.83 7.62 21.65
N GLY A 266 -3.11 7.46 20.36
CA GLY A 266 -3.34 6.14 19.75
C GLY A 266 -4.78 5.61 19.81
N VAL A 267 -5.74 6.31 20.43
CA VAL A 267 -7.12 5.82 20.50
C VAL A 267 -7.91 6.19 19.25
N VAL A 268 -8.57 5.19 18.65
CA VAL A 268 -9.52 5.36 17.55
C VAL A 268 -10.86 4.74 17.93
N ALA A 269 -11.94 5.48 17.70
CA ALA A 269 -13.30 4.96 17.79
C ALA A 269 -13.86 4.70 16.39
N PHE A 270 -14.79 3.76 16.31
CA PHE A 270 -15.44 3.39 15.06
C PHE A 270 -16.83 4.01 14.97
N GLY A 271 -17.09 4.72 13.87
CA GLY A 271 -18.43 5.14 13.51
C GLY A 271 -19.26 3.98 12.97
N ARG A 272 -20.42 4.32 12.39
CA ARG A 272 -21.35 3.31 11.86
C ARG A 272 -20.82 2.71 10.56
N VAL A 273 -20.83 1.38 10.46
CA VAL A 273 -20.61 0.65 9.21
C VAL A 273 -21.73 0.97 8.21
N ARG A 274 -21.39 1.27 6.96
CA ARG A 274 -22.36 1.56 5.89
C ARG A 274 -22.03 0.73 4.65
N LEU A 275 -23.06 0.14 4.06
CA LEU A 275 -22.96 -0.43 2.71
C LEU A 275 -22.83 0.73 1.72
N VAL A 276 -21.72 0.76 0.99
CA VAL A 276 -21.45 1.76 -0.06
C VAL A 276 -22.04 1.28 -1.37
N LYS A 277 -21.77 0.02 -1.74
CA LYS A 277 -22.24 -0.56 -3.00
C LYS A 277 -22.29 -2.08 -2.94
N LYS A 278 -23.36 -2.67 -3.48
CA LYS A 278 -23.44 -4.12 -3.79
C LYS A 278 -23.20 -4.30 -5.29
N PHE A 279 -22.22 -5.12 -5.63
CA PHE A 279 -21.85 -5.46 -7.00
C PHE A 279 -22.57 -6.73 -7.45
N ALA A 280 -22.79 -6.86 -8.76
CA ALA A 280 -23.43 -8.04 -9.34
C ALA A 280 -22.56 -9.32 -9.24
N VAL A 281 -21.24 -9.13 -9.12
CA VAL A 281 -20.26 -10.22 -9.02
C VAL A 281 -19.27 -9.90 -7.90
N PRO A 282 -18.53 -10.90 -7.37
CA PRO A 282 -17.55 -10.68 -6.33
C PRO A 282 -16.48 -9.64 -6.71
N VAL A 283 -16.05 -8.87 -5.72
CA VAL A 283 -14.95 -7.92 -5.80
C VAL A 283 -13.64 -8.71 -5.84
N GLY A 284 -12.79 -8.39 -6.81
CA GLY A 284 -11.48 -9.01 -6.99
C GLY A 284 -10.35 -8.26 -6.28
N CYS A 285 -10.44 -6.94 -6.20
CA CYS A 285 -9.54 -6.12 -5.41
C CYS A 285 -10.13 -4.75 -5.07
N LEU A 286 -9.59 -4.18 -3.99
CA LEU A 286 -9.83 -2.84 -3.50
C LEU A 286 -8.48 -2.14 -3.38
N LYS A 287 -8.30 -1.00 -4.06
CA LYS A 287 -7.08 -0.21 -4.00
C LYS A 287 -7.40 1.27 -3.86
N THR A 288 -6.61 1.95 -3.05
CA THR A 288 -6.67 3.40 -2.91
C THR A 288 -5.34 4.04 -3.25
N PHE A 289 -5.39 5.24 -3.83
CA PHE A 289 -4.20 5.99 -4.21
C PHE A 289 -4.34 7.45 -3.78
N SER A 290 -3.31 7.97 -3.12
CA SER A 290 -3.30 9.38 -2.70
C SER A 290 -3.23 10.31 -3.91
N GLN A 291 -4.09 11.32 -3.94
CA GLN A 291 -3.99 12.43 -4.89
C GLN A 291 -3.31 13.62 -4.22
N SER A 292 -2.37 14.25 -4.94
CA SER A 292 -1.72 15.47 -4.45
C SER A 292 -2.76 16.56 -4.19
N GLY A 293 -2.76 17.12 -2.97
CA GLY A 293 -3.62 18.24 -2.59
C GLY A 293 -5.06 17.85 -2.19
N LYS A 294 -5.41 16.56 -2.13
CA LYS A 294 -6.71 16.11 -1.60
C LYS A 294 -6.55 15.34 -0.30
N PHE A 295 -7.49 15.55 0.61
CA PHE A 295 -7.59 14.79 1.87
C PHE A 295 -8.10 13.37 1.67
N MET A 296 -8.71 13.09 0.51
CA MET A 296 -9.31 11.80 0.18
C MET A 296 -8.55 11.17 -0.99
N CYS A 297 -8.20 9.90 -0.82
CA CYS A 297 -7.62 9.05 -1.85
C CYS A 297 -8.65 8.72 -2.95
N GLU A 298 -8.15 8.40 -4.14
CA GLU A 298 -8.95 7.73 -5.15
C GLU A 298 -9.26 6.32 -4.74
N LEU A 299 -10.41 5.83 -5.17
CA LEU A 299 -10.89 4.48 -4.90
C LEU A 299 -11.03 3.71 -6.21
N PHE A 300 -10.35 2.57 -6.29
CA PHE A 300 -10.49 1.59 -7.37
C PHE A 300 -11.01 0.28 -6.81
N VAL A 301 -12.08 -0.23 -7.42
CA VAL A 301 -12.68 -1.52 -7.10
C VAL A 301 -12.79 -2.34 -8.36
N SER A 302 -12.14 -3.51 -8.38
CA SER A 302 -12.21 -4.43 -9.51
C SER A 302 -13.30 -5.46 -9.30
N THR A 303 -14.09 -5.72 -10.32
CA THR A 303 -14.97 -6.88 -10.42
C THR A 303 -14.72 -7.60 -11.74
N LYS A 304 -15.36 -8.76 -11.97
CA LYS A 304 -15.11 -9.53 -13.20
C LYS A 304 -15.48 -8.71 -14.45
N GLY A 305 -14.45 -8.33 -15.20
CA GLY A 305 -14.55 -7.61 -16.46
C GLY A 305 -14.78 -6.10 -16.34
N LEU A 306 -14.87 -5.56 -15.12
CA LEU A 306 -15.16 -4.16 -14.85
C LEU A 306 -14.20 -3.59 -13.80
N LEU A 307 -13.72 -2.37 -14.03
CA LEU A 307 -12.98 -1.58 -13.07
C LEU A 307 -13.83 -0.37 -12.69
N HIS A 308 -14.12 -0.22 -11.40
CA HIS A 308 -14.89 0.89 -10.86
C HIS A 308 -13.95 1.91 -10.22
N TYR A 309 -14.14 3.19 -10.55
CA TYR A 309 -13.38 4.31 -10.04
C TYR A 309 -14.30 5.28 -9.30
N SER A 310 -13.89 5.75 -8.12
CA SER A 310 -14.53 6.83 -7.39
C SER A 310 -13.49 7.81 -6.86
N SER A 311 -13.82 9.10 -6.89
CA SER A 311 -13.02 10.18 -6.32
C SER A 311 -13.73 10.91 -5.17
N ASP A 312 -14.89 10.42 -4.74
CA ASP A 312 -15.85 11.13 -3.89
C ASP A 312 -16.31 10.31 -2.68
N GLY A 313 -15.51 9.34 -2.25
CA GLY A 313 -15.87 8.53 -1.08
C GLY A 313 -16.62 7.24 -1.42
N GLY A 314 -16.74 6.88 -2.70
CA GLY A 314 -17.61 5.81 -3.17
C GLY A 314 -19.07 6.24 -3.37
N GLN A 315 -19.37 7.54 -3.39
CA GLN A 315 -20.73 8.04 -3.65
C GLN A 315 -21.11 7.85 -5.12
N SER A 316 -20.19 8.08 -6.04
CA SER A 316 -20.36 7.83 -7.46
C SER A 316 -19.21 7.00 -8.02
N PHE A 317 -19.52 6.19 -9.04
CA PHE A 317 -18.53 5.35 -9.71
C PHE A 317 -18.54 5.54 -11.22
N LEU A 318 -17.38 5.78 -11.81
CA LEU A 318 -17.12 5.53 -13.23
C LEU A 318 -16.78 4.05 -13.40
N THR A 319 -17.34 3.39 -14.40
CA THR A 319 -17.11 1.95 -14.62
C THR A 319 -16.51 1.72 -16.00
N PHE A 320 -15.31 1.15 -16.02
CA PHE A 320 -14.54 0.83 -17.22
C PHE A 320 -14.63 -0.68 -17.51
N PRO A 321 -15.20 -1.09 -18.64
CA PRO A 321 -15.11 -2.49 -19.06
C PRO A 321 -13.69 -2.80 -19.52
N HIS A 322 -13.13 -3.98 -19.18
CA HIS A 322 -11.75 -4.33 -19.56
C HIS A 322 -11.52 -5.73 -20.14
N LYS A 323 -12.51 -6.64 -20.15
CA LYS A 323 -12.44 -8.02 -20.73
C LYS A 323 -11.28 -8.93 -20.28
N ILE A 324 -10.33 -8.45 -19.47
CA ILE A 324 -9.21 -9.22 -18.91
C ILE A 324 -9.59 -9.98 -17.62
N GLY A 325 -10.82 -10.48 -17.48
CA GLY A 325 -11.20 -11.27 -16.31
C GLY A 325 -11.29 -10.47 -15.02
N ILE A 326 -10.74 -11.00 -13.92
CA ILE A 326 -10.75 -10.37 -12.59
C ILE A 326 -9.37 -9.77 -12.32
N ILE A 327 -9.30 -8.45 -12.16
CA ILE A 327 -8.07 -7.79 -11.70
C ILE A 327 -7.99 -7.96 -10.18
N ARG A 328 -6.81 -8.35 -9.70
CA ARG A 328 -6.51 -8.65 -8.30
C ARG A 328 -5.42 -7.77 -7.70
N ALA A 329 -4.61 -7.15 -8.53
CA ALA A 329 -3.61 -6.16 -8.13
C ALA A 329 -3.54 -5.04 -9.17
N ILE A 330 -3.39 -3.80 -8.71
CA ILE A 330 -3.40 -2.58 -9.52
C ILE A 330 -2.30 -1.65 -9.00
N GLU A 331 -1.45 -1.16 -9.89
CA GLU A 331 -0.42 -0.17 -9.60
C GLU A 331 -0.40 0.92 -10.69
N PRO A 332 -0.68 2.19 -10.36
CA PRO A 332 -0.70 3.29 -11.31
C PRO A 332 0.72 3.72 -11.70
N LEU A 333 0.99 3.81 -13.00
CA LEU A 333 2.32 4.19 -13.50
C LEU A 333 2.67 5.64 -13.17
N ASP A 334 1.67 6.52 -13.14
CA ASP A 334 1.83 7.97 -12.94
C ASP A 334 2.31 8.38 -11.55
N ILE A 335 2.11 7.51 -10.54
CA ILE A 335 2.60 7.78 -9.18
C ILE A 335 4.12 7.62 -9.09
N VAL A 336 4.72 6.79 -9.95
CA VAL A 336 6.13 6.44 -9.86
C VAL A 336 6.94 7.00 -11.04
N LEU A 337 6.36 7.05 -12.24
CA LEU A 337 7.04 7.54 -13.44
C LEU A 337 6.90 9.05 -13.60
N ARG A 338 7.90 9.66 -14.23
CA ARG A 338 7.76 11.05 -14.68
C ARG A 338 6.74 11.12 -15.82
N ARG A 339 6.07 12.26 -15.97
CA ARG A 339 5.07 12.50 -17.02
C ARG A 339 5.53 12.08 -18.44
N ARG A 340 6.81 12.31 -18.77
CA ARG A 340 7.40 11.95 -20.08
C ARG A 340 7.80 10.48 -20.22
N GLU A 341 7.80 9.72 -19.13
CA GLU A 341 8.13 8.30 -19.09
C GLU A 341 6.87 7.41 -19.16
N VAL A 342 5.68 7.98 -18.93
CA VAL A 342 4.41 7.25 -19.02
C VAL A 342 4.09 6.92 -20.49
N PRO A 343 3.69 5.67 -20.80
CA PRO A 343 3.28 5.29 -22.15
C PRO A 343 2.20 6.21 -22.73
N GLN A 344 2.34 6.53 -24.01
CA GLN A 344 1.29 7.25 -24.73
C GLN A 344 0.08 6.35 -24.94
N LEU A 345 -1.10 6.96 -25.06
CA LEU A 345 -2.33 6.24 -25.40
C LEU A 345 -2.15 5.54 -26.75
N PRO A 346 -2.33 4.21 -26.85
CA PRO A 346 -2.14 3.52 -28.12
C PRO A 346 -3.14 4.03 -29.15
N ASN A 347 -2.66 4.27 -30.39
CA ASN A 347 -3.47 4.78 -31.50
C ASN A 347 -4.74 3.95 -31.71
N LEU A 348 -4.68 2.64 -31.47
CA LEU A 348 -5.84 1.76 -31.55
C LEU A 348 -6.97 2.22 -30.61
N LEU A 349 -6.69 2.52 -29.35
CA LEU A 349 -7.71 3.01 -28.42
C LEU A 349 -8.15 4.42 -28.80
N LEU A 350 -7.20 5.28 -29.17
CA LEU A 350 -7.47 6.67 -29.54
C LEU A 350 -8.46 6.78 -30.71
N THR A 351 -8.19 6.10 -31.83
CA THR A 351 -9.04 6.12 -33.02
C THR A 351 -10.46 5.65 -32.71
N HIS A 352 -10.61 4.62 -31.87
CA HIS A 352 -11.95 4.14 -31.49
C HIS A 352 -12.69 5.05 -30.52
N MET A 353 -11.98 5.78 -29.67
CA MET A 353 -12.58 6.79 -28.78
C MET A 353 -13.03 8.03 -29.56
N GLN A 354 -12.43 8.30 -30.72
CA GLN A 354 -12.79 9.43 -31.60
C GLN A 354 -13.79 9.03 -32.71
N SER A 355 -13.88 7.74 -33.06
CA SER A 355 -14.73 7.30 -34.16
C SER A 355 -16.22 7.47 -33.82
N ALA A 356 -16.95 8.24 -34.64
CA ALA A 356 -18.41 8.31 -34.58
C ALA A 356 -19.08 6.99 -34.99
N ALA A 357 -18.44 6.24 -35.90
CA ALA A 357 -19.00 5.04 -36.52
C ALA A 357 -18.84 3.79 -35.63
N THR A 358 -19.96 3.08 -35.48
CA THR A 358 -20.08 1.78 -34.82
C THR A 358 -19.42 0.69 -35.67
N GLU A 359 -18.58 -0.12 -35.03
CA GLU A 359 -18.05 -1.40 -35.55
C GLU A 359 -17.15 -1.34 -36.80
N GLU A 360 -15.86 -1.06 -36.59
CA GLU A 360 -14.83 -1.64 -37.46
C GLU A 360 -14.26 -2.91 -36.81
N THR A 361 -14.82 -4.07 -37.18
CA THR A 361 -14.25 -5.40 -36.92
C THR A 361 -13.24 -5.73 -38.03
N LYS A 362 -12.23 -4.88 -38.24
CA LYS A 362 -11.10 -5.29 -39.08
C LYS A 362 -10.14 -6.12 -38.22
N SER A 363 -10.00 -7.37 -38.62
CA SER A 363 -9.02 -8.35 -38.13
C SER A 363 -7.61 -7.77 -38.28
N ILE A 364 -7.15 -7.02 -37.28
CA ILE A 364 -5.76 -6.58 -37.23
C ILE A 364 -4.96 -7.79 -36.71
N LYS A 365 -4.13 -8.35 -37.59
CA LYS A 365 -3.10 -9.34 -37.24
C LYS A 365 -2.04 -8.66 -36.35
N THR A 366 -2.21 -8.60 -35.04
CA THR A 366 -1.16 -8.08 -34.14
C THR A 366 -1.36 -8.49 -32.69
N GLY A 367 -0.28 -8.98 -32.06
CA GLY A 367 -0.12 -9.09 -30.61
C GLY A 367 -0.78 -10.31 -29.99
N LYS A 368 -0.02 -11.12 -29.25
CA LYS A 368 -0.47 -12.44 -28.77
C LYS A 368 -1.77 -12.39 -27.95
N TYR A 369 -2.04 -11.29 -27.23
CA TYR A 369 -3.28 -11.04 -26.49
C TYR A 369 -3.51 -9.53 -26.30
N ILE A 370 -4.46 -8.93 -27.02
CA ILE A 370 -4.91 -7.53 -26.84
C ILE A 370 -6.40 -7.55 -26.49
N TYR A 371 -6.80 -6.86 -25.42
CA TYR A 371 -8.19 -6.79 -24.99
C TYR A 371 -8.68 -5.35 -24.99
N ARG A 372 -9.84 -5.11 -25.58
CA ARG A 372 -10.44 -3.78 -25.70
C ARG A 372 -11.92 -3.82 -25.35
N ALA A 373 -12.37 -2.78 -24.66
CA ALA A 373 -13.79 -2.51 -24.50
C ALA A 373 -14.05 -1.01 -24.46
N ILE A 374 -15.20 -0.60 -25.01
CA ILE A 374 -15.66 0.78 -25.06
C ILE A 374 -17.12 0.77 -24.64
N SER A 375 -17.49 1.65 -23.72
CA SER A 375 -18.86 1.90 -23.31
C SER A 375 -19.25 3.34 -23.64
N ARG A 376 -20.40 3.49 -24.29
CA ARG A 376 -21.11 4.76 -24.42
C ARG A 376 -21.95 4.94 -23.16
N ARG A 377 -21.93 6.13 -22.57
CA ARG A 377 -22.89 6.46 -21.52
C ARG A 377 -24.13 7.01 -22.21
N ASP A 378 -25.14 6.17 -22.41
CA ASP A 378 -26.43 6.63 -22.89
C ASP A 378 -27.03 7.59 -21.86
N SER A 379 -27.40 8.78 -22.30
CA SER A 379 -27.96 9.84 -21.46
C SER A 379 -29.42 9.54 -21.10
N VAL A 380 -29.66 8.50 -20.31
CA VAL A 380 -30.97 8.13 -19.73
C VAL A 380 -30.60 7.37 -18.45
N GLU A 381 -30.82 7.82 -17.22
CA GLU A 381 -32.09 8.13 -16.56
C GLU A 381 -31.86 9.21 -15.48
N GLU A 382 -32.23 10.47 -15.75
CA GLU A 382 -32.57 11.42 -14.67
C GLU A 382 -34.03 11.14 -14.29
N LYS A 383 -34.24 10.15 -13.42
CA LYS A 383 -35.45 10.02 -12.61
C LYS A 383 -35.04 9.76 -11.17
N ASP A 384 -34.60 10.81 -10.49
CA ASP A 384 -34.73 10.87 -9.04
C ASP A 384 -35.00 12.32 -8.64
N ASP A 385 -36.21 12.58 -8.12
CA ASP A 385 -36.70 13.89 -7.67
C ASP A 385 -36.04 14.34 -6.34
N GLY A 386 -34.79 13.91 -6.12
CA GLY A 386 -33.96 14.34 -5.01
C GLY A 386 -33.21 15.61 -5.41
N LYS A 387 -33.48 16.72 -4.72
CA LYS A 387 -32.72 17.98 -4.78
C LYS A 387 -31.21 17.72 -4.61
N GLN A 388 -30.53 17.39 -5.70
CA GLN A 388 -29.09 17.23 -5.72
C GLN A 388 -28.55 18.49 -6.38
N ASN A 389 -27.95 19.35 -5.56
CA ASN A 389 -27.13 20.45 -6.05
C ASN A 389 -26.05 19.85 -6.93
N VAL A 390 -26.26 19.90 -8.25
CA VAL A 390 -25.29 19.51 -9.28
C VAL A 390 -24.17 20.54 -9.21
N VAL A 391 -23.29 20.41 -8.22
CA VAL A 391 -22.01 21.08 -8.23
C VAL A 391 -21.28 20.47 -9.42
N ASP A 392 -20.95 21.33 -10.37
CA ASP A 392 -20.42 21.09 -11.70
C ASP A 392 -19.11 20.29 -11.66
N SER A 393 -19.24 18.99 -11.35
CA SER A 393 -18.13 18.16 -10.90
C SER A 393 -17.39 17.46 -12.03
N GLY A 394 -17.95 17.49 -13.24
CA GLY A 394 -17.44 16.75 -14.39
C GLY A 394 -15.97 17.02 -14.65
N ASN A 395 -15.59 18.30 -14.69
CA ASN A 395 -14.25 18.71 -15.17
C ASN A 395 -13.11 18.37 -14.20
N TRP A 396 -13.34 18.51 -12.88
CA TRP A 396 -12.31 18.22 -11.87
C TRP A 396 -12.20 16.72 -11.55
N VAL A 397 -13.32 15.98 -11.62
CA VAL A 397 -13.31 14.52 -11.48
C VAL A 397 -12.50 13.89 -12.62
N THR A 398 -12.64 14.38 -13.86
CA THR A 398 -11.83 13.86 -14.98
C THR A 398 -10.36 14.24 -14.93
N THR A 399 -10.02 15.46 -14.53
CA THR A 399 -8.61 15.88 -14.49
C THR A 399 -7.82 15.18 -13.38
N GLY A 400 -8.47 14.86 -12.26
CA GLY A 400 -7.86 14.02 -11.21
C GLY A 400 -7.70 12.56 -11.62
N ALA A 401 -8.75 11.96 -12.19
CA ALA A 401 -8.77 10.55 -12.59
C ALA A 401 -7.82 10.24 -13.76
N PHE A 402 -7.65 11.19 -14.67
CA PHE A 402 -6.94 11.03 -15.94
C PHE A 402 -5.92 12.15 -16.13
N PRO A 403 -4.71 12.00 -15.55
CA PRO A 403 -3.69 13.04 -15.56
C PRO A 403 -3.08 13.29 -16.95
N TYR A 404 -3.37 12.45 -17.94
CA TYR A 404 -2.85 12.57 -19.31
C TYR A 404 -3.97 12.86 -20.30
N CYS A 405 -3.63 13.57 -21.38
CA CYS A 405 -4.52 13.87 -22.48
C CYS A 405 -3.76 13.67 -23.79
N SER A 406 -4.39 12.99 -24.75
CA SER A 406 -3.91 12.82 -26.12
C SER A 406 -5.09 13.08 -27.06
N GLU A 407 -5.01 14.12 -27.89
CA GLU A 407 -6.05 14.48 -28.87
C GLU A 407 -7.48 14.47 -28.27
N ASN A 408 -7.67 15.20 -27.17
CA ASN A 408 -8.93 15.30 -26.39
C ASN A 408 -9.41 14.00 -25.72
N VAL A 409 -8.60 12.94 -25.75
CA VAL A 409 -8.85 11.73 -24.96
C VAL A 409 -8.00 11.76 -23.71
N HIS A 410 -8.68 11.81 -22.56
CA HIS A 410 -8.06 11.76 -21.26
C HIS A 410 -7.79 10.31 -20.88
N TYR A 411 -6.61 9.99 -20.34
CA TYR A 411 -6.26 8.62 -20.03
C TYR A 411 -5.35 8.47 -18.80
N ARG A 412 -5.28 7.22 -18.31
CA ARG A 412 -4.37 6.77 -17.27
C ARG A 412 -3.92 5.34 -17.55
N VAL A 413 -2.74 4.99 -17.05
CA VAL A 413 -2.10 3.69 -17.30
C VAL A 413 -1.80 2.98 -15.99
N PHE A 414 -2.20 1.73 -15.90
CA PHE A 414 -1.95 0.85 -14.76
C PHE A 414 -1.14 -0.36 -15.19
N LEU A 415 -0.25 -0.82 -14.32
CA LEU A 415 0.14 -2.22 -14.29
C LEU A 415 -0.94 -2.96 -13.52
N VAL A 416 -1.47 -4.03 -14.10
CA VAL A 416 -2.49 -4.86 -13.46
C VAL A 416 -2.05 -6.31 -13.42
N GLY A 417 -2.41 -7.01 -12.36
CA GLY A 417 -2.26 -8.45 -12.18
C GLY A 417 -3.62 -9.06 -11.88
N GLY A 418 -3.93 -10.21 -12.46
CA GLY A 418 -5.25 -10.80 -12.33
C GLY A 418 -5.33 -12.23 -12.82
N ILE A 419 -6.55 -12.76 -12.91
CA ILE A 419 -6.83 -14.12 -13.36
C ILE A 419 -8.10 -14.15 -14.22
N GLY A 420 -8.20 -15.17 -15.08
CA GLY A 420 -9.48 -15.53 -15.69
C GLY A 420 -9.85 -14.66 -16.88
N THR A 421 -8.89 -14.37 -17.75
CA THR A 421 -9.14 -13.69 -19.04
C THR A 421 -10.18 -14.46 -19.85
N SER A 422 -10.83 -13.81 -20.82
CA SER A 422 -11.84 -14.47 -21.65
C SER A 422 -11.27 -15.61 -22.50
N ILE A 423 -9.95 -15.61 -22.76
CA ILE A 423 -9.30 -16.60 -23.63
C ILE A 423 -8.68 -17.73 -22.81
N LEU A 424 -8.04 -17.43 -21.66
CA LEU A 424 -7.42 -18.44 -20.81
C LEU A 424 -7.56 -18.15 -19.31
N PRO A 425 -7.69 -19.20 -18.47
CA PRO A 425 -7.99 -19.07 -17.05
C PRO A 425 -6.75 -18.87 -16.15
N TYR A 426 -5.58 -18.54 -16.70
CA TYR A 426 -4.33 -18.39 -15.95
C TYR A 426 -4.15 -16.99 -15.34
N ASP A 427 -3.22 -16.90 -14.40
CA ASP A 427 -2.73 -15.63 -13.87
C ASP A 427 -2.06 -14.83 -15.00
N TYR A 428 -2.26 -13.52 -14.99
CA TYR A 428 -1.66 -12.63 -15.99
C TYR A 428 -1.19 -11.33 -15.37
N THR A 429 -0.33 -10.65 -16.11
CA THR A 429 -0.04 -9.23 -15.94
C THR A 429 -0.30 -8.49 -17.25
N ALA A 430 -0.73 -7.24 -17.17
CA ALA A 430 -0.97 -6.41 -18.34
C ALA A 430 -0.72 -4.93 -18.03
N LEU A 431 -0.51 -4.14 -19.08
CA LEU A 431 -0.68 -2.69 -19.03
C LEU A 431 -2.11 -2.37 -19.41
N LEU A 432 -2.88 -1.87 -18.45
CA LEU A 432 -4.26 -1.44 -18.66
C LEU A 432 -4.30 0.08 -18.83
N PHE A 433 -4.68 0.50 -20.03
CA PHE A 433 -5.06 1.87 -20.34
C PHE A 433 -6.55 2.01 -20.06
N ILE A 434 -6.93 3.00 -19.27
CA ILE A 434 -8.31 3.50 -19.20
C ILE A 434 -8.36 4.88 -19.81
N ALA A 435 -9.44 5.17 -20.52
CA ALA A 435 -9.61 6.41 -21.24
C ALA A 435 -11.04 6.93 -21.15
N ALA A 436 -11.17 8.25 -21.24
CA ALA A 436 -12.44 8.95 -21.30
C ALA A 436 -12.38 10.08 -22.33
N THR A 437 -13.47 10.31 -23.05
CA THR A 437 -13.68 11.56 -23.79
C THR A 437 -14.63 12.45 -23.01
N LEU A 438 -14.37 13.76 -23.07
CA LEU A 438 -15.27 14.77 -22.53
C LEU A 438 -16.15 15.31 -23.67
N ASN A 439 -17.45 15.43 -23.41
CA ASN A 439 -18.37 16.12 -24.31
C ASN A 439 -18.21 17.64 -24.11
N ASP A 440 -17.85 18.34 -25.19
CA ASP A 440 -17.40 19.74 -25.18
C ASP A 440 -18.36 20.73 -24.51
N SER A 441 -19.68 20.48 -24.51
CA SER A 441 -20.66 21.45 -23.99
C SER A 441 -20.80 21.46 -22.47
N ASN A 442 -20.62 20.32 -21.79
CA ASN A 442 -20.91 20.19 -20.35
C ASN A 442 -19.76 19.56 -19.54
N GLY A 443 -18.61 19.26 -20.17
CA GLY A 443 -17.55 18.49 -19.51
C GLY A 443 -18.01 17.11 -19.01
N ARG A 444 -19.16 16.63 -19.51
CA ARG A 444 -19.70 15.31 -19.17
C ARG A 444 -18.92 14.26 -19.95
N ILE A 445 -18.59 13.15 -19.29
CA ILE A 445 -17.91 12.03 -19.96
C ILE A 445 -18.83 11.46 -21.04
N GLY A 446 -18.37 11.46 -22.29
CA GLY A 446 -19.10 10.91 -23.43
C GLY A 446 -18.85 9.41 -23.61
N LEU A 447 -17.58 9.03 -23.73
CA LEU A 447 -17.14 7.65 -23.89
C LEU A 447 -16.20 7.25 -22.77
N LEU A 448 -16.32 6.00 -22.33
CA LEU A 448 -15.33 5.33 -21.48
C LEU A 448 -14.75 4.17 -22.26
N GLY A 449 -13.45 3.97 -22.18
CA GLY A 449 -12.77 2.90 -22.88
C GLY A 449 -11.64 2.32 -22.06
N SER A 450 -11.27 1.09 -22.41
CA SER A 450 -10.05 0.48 -21.93
C SER A 450 -9.36 -0.32 -23.03
N LEU A 451 -8.04 -0.44 -22.88
CA LEU A 451 -7.18 -1.27 -23.70
C LEU A 451 -6.14 -1.93 -22.81
N ALA A 452 -6.03 -3.26 -22.87
CA ALA A 452 -4.97 -4.01 -22.23
C ALA A 452 -3.94 -4.43 -23.28
N GLU A 453 -2.70 -4.02 -23.07
CA GLU A 453 -1.52 -4.40 -23.87
C GLU A 453 -0.48 -5.12 -23.02
N SER A 454 0.53 -5.70 -23.68
CA SER A 454 1.59 -6.49 -23.03
C SER A 454 1.03 -7.56 -22.08
N VAL A 455 -0.11 -8.14 -22.45
CA VAL A 455 -0.75 -9.17 -21.63
C VAL A 455 0.09 -10.43 -21.72
N ASP A 456 0.70 -10.79 -20.60
CA ASP A 456 1.57 -11.94 -20.47
C ASP A 456 1.14 -12.78 -19.28
N TYR A 457 1.09 -14.10 -19.46
CA TYR A 457 0.69 -15.01 -18.40
C TYR A 457 1.82 -15.18 -17.40
N ILE A 458 1.49 -15.21 -16.11
CA ILE A 458 2.47 -15.54 -15.08
C ILE A 458 2.71 -17.06 -15.20
N PRO A 459 3.95 -17.50 -15.47
CA PRO A 459 4.22 -18.91 -15.72
C PRO A 459 3.86 -19.83 -14.55
N TYR A 460 3.59 -21.10 -14.87
CA TYR A 460 3.58 -22.28 -13.98
C TYR A 460 2.39 -22.47 -13.03
N VAL A 461 1.62 -21.44 -12.66
CA VAL A 461 0.50 -21.61 -11.70
C VAL A 461 -0.74 -20.86 -12.16
N ARG A 462 -1.90 -21.51 -11.98
CA ARG A 462 -3.20 -20.85 -11.93
C ARG A 462 -3.50 -20.64 -10.46
N SER A 463 -3.38 -19.41 -9.97
CA SER A 463 -3.63 -19.17 -8.56
C SER A 463 -5.10 -19.39 -8.23
N GLY A 464 -5.35 -19.99 -7.07
CA GLY A 464 -6.70 -20.01 -6.51
C GLY A 464 -7.24 -18.58 -6.35
N ALA A 465 -8.56 -18.42 -6.28
CA ALA A 465 -9.18 -17.10 -6.08
C ALA A 465 -8.62 -16.37 -4.84
N ALA A 466 -8.23 -17.12 -3.81
CA ALA A 466 -7.66 -16.63 -2.56
C ALA A 466 -6.12 -16.64 -2.49
N GLU A 467 -5.41 -17.20 -3.49
CA GLU A 467 -3.94 -17.24 -3.45
C GLU A 467 -3.33 -15.91 -3.86
N PRO A 468 -2.27 -15.41 -3.22
CA PRO A 468 -1.75 -14.07 -3.48
C PRO A 468 -1.19 -13.88 -4.91
N ILE A 469 -1.59 -12.77 -5.53
CA ILE A 469 -0.98 -12.21 -6.74
C ILE A 469 -0.58 -10.80 -6.35
N SER A 470 0.71 -10.50 -6.44
CA SER A 470 1.24 -9.18 -6.11
C SER A 470 2.01 -8.64 -7.31
N ILE A 471 1.89 -7.33 -7.51
CA ILE A 471 2.67 -6.58 -8.48
C ILE A 471 3.25 -5.38 -7.76
N ALA A 472 4.39 -4.91 -8.23
CA ALA A 472 4.98 -3.66 -7.77
C ALA A 472 5.72 -3.01 -8.93
N LEU A 473 5.87 -1.69 -8.89
CA LEU A 473 6.67 -0.97 -9.85
C LEU A 473 7.56 0.02 -9.14
N CYS A 474 8.83 0.10 -9.56
CA CYS A 474 9.81 0.99 -8.98
C CYS A 474 10.53 1.76 -10.08
N ARG A 475 10.76 3.06 -9.86
CA ARG A 475 11.47 3.90 -10.83
C ARG A 475 12.93 3.49 -10.88
N ARG A 476 13.50 3.41 -12.08
CA ARG A 476 14.92 3.06 -12.17
C ARG A 476 15.81 4.16 -11.61
N PRO A 477 16.75 3.81 -10.74
CA PRO A 477 17.75 4.75 -10.28
C PRO A 477 18.59 5.24 -11.46
N GLY A 478 18.54 6.55 -11.76
CA GLY A 478 19.51 7.22 -12.64
C GLY A 478 19.31 6.99 -14.14
N SER A 479 18.31 6.18 -14.52
CA SER A 479 17.90 5.99 -15.91
C SER A 479 16.42 6.36 -16.08
N LYS A 480 15.97 6.39 -17.34
CA LYS A 480 14.55 6.62 -17.65
C LYS A 480 13.76 5.33 -17.45
N GLY A 481 12.52 5.47 -17.00
CA GLY A 481 11.57 4.37 -16.88
C GLY A 481 11.57 3.67 -15.52
N CYS A 482 10.99 2.47 -15.49
CA CYS A 482 10.75 1.71 -14.26
C CYS A 482 11.09 0.23 -14.46
N VAL A 483 11.17 -0.50 -13.36
CA VAL A 483 11.15 -1.96 -13.32
C VAL A 483 9.78 -2.37 -12.81
N PHE A 484 9.19 -3.38 -13.44
CA PHE A 484 8.01 -4.05 -12.92
C PHE A 484 8.42 -5.33 -12.22
N ALA A 485 7.75 -5.63 -11.12
CA ALA A 485 7.80 -6.91 -10.46
C ALA A 485 6.39 -7.52 -10.47
N ARG A 486 6.33 -8.81 -10.74
CA ARG A 486 5.11 -9.61 -10.58
C ARG A 486 5.45 -10.84 -9.77
N SER A 487 4.55 -11.26 -8.91
CA SER A 487 4.75 -12.45 -8.09
C SER A 487 3.46 -13.21 -7.83
N ASN A 488 3.59 -14.53 -7.81
CA ASN A 488 2.61 -15.48 -7.30
C ASN A 488 3.34 -16.60 -6.54
N ALA A 489 2.67 -17.73 -6.29
CA ALA A 489 3.27 -18.87 -5.60
C ALA A 489 4.51 -19.45 -6.32
N SER A 490 4.62 -19.30 -7.65
CA SER A 490 5.78 -19.76 -8.43
C SER A 490 7.01 -18.87 -8.25
N GLY A 491 6.79 -17.61 -7.89
CA GLY A 491 7.85 -16.69 -7.54
C GLY A 491 7.77 -15.33 -8.20
N VAL A 492 8.88 -14.61 -8.13
CA VAL A 492 9.00 -13.23 -8.62
C VAL A 492 9.68 -13.17 -9.97
N SER A 493 9.04 -12.51 -10.93
CA SER A 493 9.61 -12.13 -12.22
C SER A 493 9.72 -10.62 -12.32
N LEU A 494 10.78 -10.14 -12.97
CA LEU A 494 11.00 -8.73 -13.22
C LEU A 494 10.90 -8.42 -14.72
N SER A 495 10.42 -7.22 -15.05
CA SER A 495 10.45 -6.68 -16.40
C SER A 495 11.08 -5.30 -16.41
N SER A 496 11.94 -5.07 -17.40
CA SER A 496 12.66 -3.81 -17.59
C SER A 496 12.26 -3.11 -18.90
N ASP A 497 11.16 -3.51 -19.52
CA ASP A 497 10.75 -3.05 -20.86
C ASP A 497 9.23 -2.89 -20.95
N MET A 498 8.60 -2.46 -19.86
CA MET A 498 7.15 -2.24 -19.76
C MET A 498 6.34 -3.52 -19.98
N GLY A 499 6.82 -4.64 -19.44
CA GLY A 499 6.13 -5.94 -19.46
C GLY A 499 6.25 -6.71 -20.77
N ARG A 500 7.13 -6.30 -21.70
CA ARG A 500 7.34 -7.00 -22.98
C ARG A 500 8.14 -8.28 -22.81
N SER A 501 9.12 -8.27 -21.92
CA SER A 501 9.87 -9.45 -21.51
C SER A 501 9.96 -9.53 -19.99
N TRP A 502 9.94 -10.76 -19.49
CA TRP A 502 9.99 -11.07 -18.07
C TRP A 502 11.12 -12.05 -17.80
N THR A 503 11.85 -11.84 -16.70
CA THR A 503 12.82 -12.81 -16.22
C THR A 503 12.12 -14.09 -15.77
N THR A 504 12.85 -15.22 -15.81
CA THR A 504 12.39 -16.46 -15.18
C THR A 504 12.03 -16.19 -13.72
N PRO A 505 10.87 -16.70 -13.23
CA PRO A 505 10.50 -16.56 -11.83
C PRO A 505 11.60 -17.08 -10.90
N THR A 506 11.91 -16.32 -9.86
CA THR A 506 12.84 -16.72 -8.80
C THR A 506 12.19 -16.54 -7.44
N GLN A 507 12.63 -17.32 -6.45
CA GLN A 507 12.07 -17.35 -5.08
C GLN A 507 10.65 -17.93 -5.05
N ALA A 508 10.38 -19.02 -4.34
CA ALA A 508 9.06 -19.65 -4.32
C ALA A 508 8.20 -19.20 -3.12
N TYR A 509 6.89 -19.36 -3.23
CA TYR A 509 5.91 -19.08 -2.16
C TYR A 509 5.85 -17.60 -1.75
N THR A 510 5.98 -16.69 -2.71
CA THR A 510 5.81 -15.26 -2.49
C THR A 510 4.37 -14.93 -2.10
N VAL A 511 4.22 -14.13 -1.05
CA VAL A 511 2.92 -13.59 -0.62
C VAL A 511 2.74 -12.13 -1.03
N ALA A 512 3.82 -11.35 -1.07
CA ALA A 512 3.79 -9.97 -1.50
C ALA A 512 5.14 -9.55 -2.10
N VAL A 513 5.09 -8.66 -3.09
CA VAL A 513 6.26 -7.94 -3.59
C VAL A 513 5.99 -6.45 -3.45
N ILE A 514 6.92 -5.73 -2.82
CA ILE A 514 6.76 -4.33 -2.46
C ILE A 514 7.92 -3.53 -3.04
N ALA A 515 7.61 -2.41 -3.71
CA ALA A 515 8.63 -1.47 -4.16
C ALA A 515 9.15 -0.65 -2.97
N MET A 516 10.48 -0.59 -2.84
CA MET A 516 11.18 0.25 -1.87
C MET A 516 11.93 1.38 -2.58
N ASP A 517 12.42 2.35 -1.80
CA ASP A 517 13.22 3.44 -2.34
C ASP A 517 14.54 2.98 -2.95
N GLY A 518 15.00 3.73 -3.95
CA GLY A 518 16.30 3.48 -4.58
C GLY A 518 16.28 2.36 -5.62
N GLY A 519 15.11 1.99 -6.14
CA GLY A 519 15.01 1.02 -7.24
C GLY A 519 14.88 -0.44 -6.79
N GLU A 520 14.66 -0.67 -5.50
CA GLU A 520 14.70 -1.99 -4.89
C GLU A 520 13.29 -2.59 -4.72
N PHE A 521 13.23 -3.92 -4.63
CA PHE A 521 12.03 -4.65 -4.26
C PHE A 521 12.32 -5.50 -3.03
N VAL A 522 11.33 -5.58 -2.15
CA VAL A 522 11.29 -6.54 -1.05
C VAL A 522 10.25 -7.60 -1.38
N CYS A 523 10.69 -8.85 -1.37
CA CYS A 523 9.85 -10.02 -1.55
C CYS A 523 9.54 -10.63 -0.19
N CYS A 524 8.27 -10.67 0.20
CA CYS A 524 7.83 -11.42 1.36
C CYS A 524 7.40 -12.81 0.88
N ASN A 525 8.12 -13.85 1.29
CA ASN A 525 7.70 -15.23 1.09
C ASN A 525 7.03 -15.77 2.35
N ARG A 526 6.39 -16.93 2.23
CA ARG A 526 5.71 -17.56 3.37
C ARG A 526 6.59 -17.67 4.63
N ARG A 527 7.90 -17.88 4.56
CA ARG A 527 8.75 -18.11 5.75
C ARG A 527 9.90 -17.12 5.95
N ASN A 528 10.18 -16.30 4.95
CA ASN A 528 11.32 -15.38 4.97
C ASN A 528 11.00 -14.14 4.12
N VAL A 529 11.83 -13.13 4.28
CA VAL A 529 11.79 -11.91 3.47
C VAL A 529 13.12 -11.79 2.76
N VAL A 530 13.07 -11.52 1.46
CA VAL A 530 14.25 -11.31 0.63
C VAL A 530 14.27 -9.86 0.18
N SER A 531 15.24 -9.10 0.66
CA SER A 531 15.56 -7.77 0.16
C SER A 531 16.46 -7.88 -1.08
N ASN A 532 16.29 -6.94 -2.01
CA ASN A 532 17.05 -6.80 -3.25
C ASN A 532 16.84 -7.93 -4.27
N ILE A 533 15.70 -7.90 -4.96
CA ILE A 533 15.46 -8.77 -6.14
C ILE A 533 16.16 -8.20 -7.39
N HIS A 534 16.55 -6.93 -7.38
CA HIS A 534 17.20 -6.25 -8.51
C HIS A 534 18.73 -6.32 -8.39
N GLY A 535 19.37 -7.16 -9.21
CA GLY A 535 20.83 -7.36 -9.25
C GLY A 535 21.28 -8.74 -8.74
N ASP A 536 22.59 -8.91 -8.59
CA ASP A 536 23.20 -10.18 -8.17
C ASP A 536 23.17 -10.41 -6.65
N SER A 537 22.94 -9.36 -5.86
CA SER A 537 22.87 -9.46 -4.40
C SER A 537 21.44 -9.69 -3.93
N ARG A 538 21.23 -10.74 -3.14
CA ARG A 538 19.97 -11.06 -2.47
C ARG A 538 20.25 -11.22 -0.99
N GLU A 539 19.70 -10.32 -0.18
CA GLU A 539 19.78 -10.42 1.27
C GLU A 539 18.53 -11.16 1.75
N VAL A 540 18.71 -12.30 2.40
CA VAL A 540 17.61 -13.14 2.88
C VAL A 540 17.55 -13.02 4.39
N HIS A 541 16.40 -12.58 4.90
CA HIS A 541 16.10 -12.44 6.31
C HIS A 541 15.01 -13.43 6.71
N SER A 542 15.29 -14.25 7.71
CA SER A 542 14.32 -15.24 8.21
C SER A 542 13.47 -14.64 9.32
N ILE A 543 12.21 -15.09 9.40
CA ILE A 543 11.37 -14.75 10.56
C ILE A 543 11.87 -15.57 11.75
N PRO A 544 12.22 -14.94 12.89
CA PRO A 544 12.69 -15.65 14.06
C PRO A 544 11.64 -16.65 14.58
N ALA A 545 12.08 -17.87 14.89
CA ALA A 545 11.18 -18.97 15.29
C ALA A 545 10.48 -18.72 16.63
N ASP A 546 11.11 -17.95 17.52
CA ASP A 546 10.57 -17.49 18.81
C ASP A 546 9.32 -16.62 18.67
N LEU A 547 9.13 -15.95 17.51
CA LEU A 547 7.90 -15.22 17.23
C LEU A 547 6.70 -16.14 17.03
N ARG A 548 6.91 -17.45 16.81
CA ARG A 548 5.84 -18.45 16.55
C ARG A 548 4.90 -18.02 15.42
N VAL A 549 5.42 -17.42 14.37
CA VAL A 549 4.66 -17.10 13.15
C VAL A 549 5.09 -18.09 12.07
N PRO A 550 4.31 -19.18 11.85
CA PRO A 550 4.74 -20.29 10.99
C PRO A 550 4.77 -19.91 9.51
N TYR A 551 3.98 -18.91 9.12
CA TYR A 551 3.98 -18.38 7.78
C TYR A 551 3.43 -16.95 7.71
N LEU A 552 3.83 -16.19 6.69
CA LEU A 552 3.22 -14.93 6.29
C LEU A 552 2.00 -15.16 5.38
N THR A 553 1.06 -14.22 5.40
CA THR A 553 -0.15 -14.21 4.58
C THR A 553 -0.23 -13.01 3.64
N ASP A 554 0.24 -11.83 4.08
CA ASP A 554 0.26 -10.58 3.30
C ASP A 554 1.31 -9.62 3.87
N ALA A 555 1.64 -8.55 3.15
CA ALA A 555 2.53 -7.49 3.62
C ALA A 555 2.19 -6.11 3.04
N ALA A 556 2.46 -5.08 3.83
CA ALA A 556 2.30 -3.68 3.45
C ALA A 556 3.47 -2.84 3.97
N VAL A 557 3.75 -1.74 3.28
CA VAL A 557 4.77 -0.77 3.67
C VAL A 557 4.14 0.53 4.14
N MET A 558 4.69 1.06 5.23
CA MET A 558 4.41 2.39 5.73
C MET A 558 5.53 3.32 5.26
N LEU A 559 5.21 4.33 4.45
CA LEU A 559 6.16 5.26 3.82
C LEU A 559 6.46 6.50 4.68
#